data_AF-A0A833CY82-F1
#
_entry.id   AF-A0A833CY82-F1
#
_cell.length_a   1.000
_cell.length_b   1.000
_cell.length_c   1.000
_cell.angle_alpha   90.00
_cell.angle_beta   90.00
_cell.angle_gamma   90.00
#
_symmetry.space_group_name_H-M   'P 1'
#
loop_
_entity.id
_entity.type
_entity.pdbx_description
1 polymer ?
#
loop_
_entity_poly.entity_id
_entity_poly.type
_entity_poly.pdbx_seq_one_letter_code
_entity_poly.pdbx_strand_id
1 'polypeptide(L)'
;MEYGVVVPQGIGMIRKQLPEIVADRDNELTSLMREMFAQLYTYFIEKDEQIRIMDSRIIELCKQSEVCRRLVKVEGINYVIRKKIKGQSRT
;
A
#
# COMPACT_ATOMS: atom_id res chain seq x y z
N MET A 1 -14.81 12.61 26.09
CA MET A 1 -13.40 12.24 25.90
C MET A 1 -13.32 11.49 24.59
N GLU A 2 -12.60 12.03 23.61
CA GLU A 2 -12.27 11.26 22.41
C GLU A 2 -11.07 10.38 22.74
N TYR A 3 -11.32 9.07 22.83
CA TYR A 3 -10.28 8.07 22.97
C TYR A 3 -9.66 7.87 21.58
N GLY A 4 -8.40 8.24 21.41
CA GLY A 4 -7.77 8.17 20.10
C GLY A 4 -6.26 8.18 20.17
N VAL A 5 -5.63 7.20 19.53
CA VAL A 5 -4.19 7.22 19.26
C VAL A 5 -3.98 7.92 17.93
N VAL A 6 -3.21 9.01 17.93
CA VAL A 6 -2.92 9.78 16.72
C VAL A 6 -1.85 9.06 15.91
N VAL A 7 -2.16 8.78 14.65
CA VAL A 7 -1.21 8.17 13.70
C VAL A 7 -0.95 9.14 12.55
N PRO A 8 0.32 9.34 12.14
CA PRO A 8 0.62 10.12 10.95
C PRO A 8 -0.09 9.55 9.72
N GLN A 9 -0.60 10.44 8.86
CA GLN A 9 -1.30 10.01 7.66
C GLN A 9 -0.36 9.33 6.67
N GLY A 10 -0.87 8.27 6.05
CA GLY A 10 -0.18 7.58 4.96
C GLY A 10 -0.10 6.07 5.16
N ILE A 11 -0.15 5.37 4.04
CA ILE A 11 -0.28 3.91 4.02
C ILE A 11 0.92 3.20 4.66
N GLY A 12 2.13 3.73 4.47
CA GLY A 12 3.36 3.20 5.08
C GLY A 12 3.42 3.44 6.59
N MET A 13 2.80 4.53 7.07
CA MET A 13 2.75 4.83 8.51
C MET A 13 1.78 3.88 9.21
N ILE A 14 0.61 3.61 8.62
CA ILE A 14 -0.35 2.63 9.13
C ILE A 14 0.27 1.23 9.18
N ARG A 15 1.02 0.81 8.15
CA ARG A 15 1.73 -0.48 8.17
C ARG A 15 2.69 -0.66 9.32
N LYS A 16 3.38 0.42 9.70
CA LYS A 16 4.38 0.38 10.75
C LYS A 16 3.75 0.50 12.13
N GLN A 17 2.89 1.50 12.31
CA GLN A 17 2.45 1.92 13.64
C GLN A 17 1.21 1.18 14.13
N LEU A 18 0.30 0.77 13.24
CA LEU A 18 -0.94 0.12 13.69
C LEU A 18 -0.69 -1.19 14.46
N PRO A 19 0.24 -2.08 14.04
CA PRO A 19 0.60 -3.26 14.84
C PRO A 19 1.16 -2.91 16.22
N GLU A 20 2.00 -1.88 16.30
CA GLU A 20 2.60 -1.42 17.56
C GLU A 20 1.52 -0.90 18.51
N ILE A 21 0.59 -0.10 18.00
CA ILE A 21 -0.54 0.47 18.76
C ILE A 21 -1.48 -0.63 19.28
N VAL A 22 -1.80 -1.62 18.45
CA VAL A 22 -2.68 -2.72 18.85
C VAL A 22 -2.00 -3.64 19.88
N ALA A 23 -0.68 -3.79 19.83
CA ALA A 23 0.11 -4.59 20.76
C ALA A 23 0.32 -3.91 22.13
N ASP A 24 0.41 -2.58 22.15
CA ASP A 24 0.61 -1.78 23.36
C ASP A 24 -0.61 -1.86 24.29
N ARG A 25 -0.49 -2.63 25.38
CA ARG A 25 -1.57 -2.88 26.35
C ARG A 25 -1.87 -1.68 27.26
N ASP A 26 -1.00 -0.69 27.30
CA ASP A 26 -1.10 0.43 28.24
C ASP A 26 -1.91 1.60 27.66
N ASN A 27 -2.21 1.58 26.36
CA ASN A 27 -3.09 2.56 25.75
C ASN A 27 -4.59 2.28 25.98
N GLU A 28 -5.39 3.31 25.71
CA GLU A 28 -6.82 3.36 26.00
C GLU A 28 -7.70 2.47 25.10
N LEU A 29 -7.10 1.67 24.22
CA LEU A 29 -7.86 0.78 23.33
C LEU A 29 -8.47 -0.38 24.11
N THR A 30 -9.80 -0.49 24.02
CA THR A 30 -10.54 -1.64 24.53
C THR A 30 -10.17 -2.92 23.78
N SER A 31 -10.41 -4.08 24.40
CA SER A 31 -10.16 -5.38 23.76
C SER A 31 -10.88 -5.54 22.42
N LEU A 32 -12.13 -5.05 22.33
CA LEU A 32 -12.91 -5.08 21.09
C LEU A 32 -12.27 -4.22 20.00
N MET A 33 -11.82 -3.00 20.33
CA MET A 33 -11.15 -2.11 19.38
C MET A 33 -9.87 -2.74 18.84
N ARG A 34 -9.07 -3.38 19.71
CA ARG A 34 -7.84 -4.09 19.31
C ARG A 34 -8.12 -5.22 18.32
N GLU A 35 -9.15 -6.01 18.60
CA GLU A 35 -9.57 -7.09 17.71
C GLU A 35 -10.02 -6.54 16.35
N MET A 36 -10.87 -5.52 16.34
CA MET A 36 -11.33 -4.87 15.11
C MET A 36 -10.16 -4.30 14.30
N PHE A 37 -9.23 -3.59 14.93
CA PHE A 37 -8.06 -3.04 14.26
C PHE A 37 -7.13 -4.12 13.71
N ALA A 38 -6.93 -5.21 14.44
CA ALA A 38 -6.15 -6.35 13.96
C ALA A 38 -6.79 -6.98 12.70
N GLN A 39 -8.11 -7.19 12.70
CA GLN A 39 -8.83 -7.72 11.53
C GLN A 39 -8.72 -6.77 10.32
N LEU A 40 -8.98 -5.48 10.53
CA LEU A 40 -8.85 -4.47 9.49
C LEU A 40 -7.42 -4.38 8.95
N TYR A 41 -6.42 -4.51 9.82
CA TYR A 41 -5.02 -4.53 9.42
C TYR A 41 -4.69 -5.71 8.52
N THR A 42 -5.16 -6.91 8.87
CA THR A 42 -5.00 -8.11 8.03
C THR A 42 -5.60 -7.91 6.65
N TYR A 43 -6.85 -7.45 6.57
CA TYR A 43 -7.50 -7.15 5.28
C TYR A 43 -6.75 -6.09 4.49
N PHE A 44 -6.26 -5.06 5.18
CA PHE A 44 -5.50 -3.99 4.58
C PHE A 44 -4.21 -4.51 3.91
N ILE A 45 -3.45 -5.37 4.59
CA ILE A 45 -2.23 -5.97 4.05
C ILE A 45 -2.53 -6.88 2.86
N GLU A 46 -3.54 -7.74 2.97
CA GLU A 46 -3.94 -8.63 1.88
C GLU A 46 -4.33 -7.86 0.62
N LYS A 47 -5.10 -6.77 0.78
CA LYS A 47 -5.52 -5.93 -0.35
C LYS A 47 -4.36 -5.19 -0.97
N ASP A 48 -3.45 -4.65 -0.17
CA ASP A 48 -2.25 -4.01 -0.71
C ASP A 48 -1.39 -4.98 -1.52
N GLU A 49 -1.22 -6.21 -1.05
CA GLU A 49 -0.44 -7.22 -1.76
C GLU A 49 -1.12 -7.59 -3.09
N GLN A 50 -2.45 -7.75 -3.11
CA GLN A 50 -3.21 -7.97 -4.34
C GLN A 50 -3.00 -6.84 -5.36
N ILE A 51 -2.98 -5.58 -4.90
CA ILE A 51 -2.71 -4.42 -5.75
C ILE A 51 -1.29 -4.50 -6.33
N ARG A 52 -0.27 -4.81 -5.52
CA ARG A 52 1.12 -4.94 -6.00
C ARG A 52 1.29 -6.05 -7.03
N ILE A 53 0.64 -7.18 -6.82
CA ILE A 53 0.65 -8.29 -7.78
C ILE A 53 0.03 -7.84 -9.10
N MET A 54 -1.12 -7.16 -9.05
CA MET A 54 -1.80 -6.67 -10.25
C MET A 54 -0.95 -5.63 -11.00
N ASP A 55 -0.35 -4.69 -10.26
CA ASP A 55 0.57 -3.70 -10.83
C ASP A 55 1.73 -4.37 -11.56
N SER A 56 2.31 -5.42 -10.97
CA SER A 56 3.42 -6.16 -11.56
C SER A 56 3.02 -6.86 -12.86
N ARG A 57 1.80 -7.44 -12.88
CA ARG A 57 1.23 -8.05 -14.10
C ARG A 57 0.99 -7.02 -15.20
N ILE A 58 0.44 -5.86 -14.85
CA ILE A 58 0.23 -4.75 -15.79
C ILE A 58 1.57 -4.32 -16.40
N ILE A 59 2.60 -4.15 -15.58
CA ILE A 59 3.94 -3.77 -16.05
C ILE A 59 4.50 -4.80 -17.03
N GLU A 60 4.38 -6.08 -16.71
CA GLU A 60 4.91 -7.15 -17.56
C GLU A 60 4.19 -7.19 -18.91
N LEU A 61 2.86 -7.09 -18.92
CA LEU A 61 2.07 -6.96 -20.13
C LEU A 61 2.47 -5.71 -20.95
N CYS A 62 2.73 -4.59 -20.27
CA CYS A 62 3.17 -3.36 -20.92
C CYS A 62 4.56 -3.47 -21.55
N LYS A 63 5.50 -4.23 -20.97
CA LYS A 63 6.84 -4.44 -21.56
C LYS A 63 6.77 -5.19 -22.88
N GLN A 64 5.84 -6.14 -22.97
CA GLN A 64 5.62 -7.03 -24.12
C GLN A 64 4.80 -6.37 -25.24
N SER A 65 4.08 -5.28 -24.94
CA SER A 65 3.21 -4.59 -25.90
C SER A 65 3.84 -3.31 -26.47
N GLU A 66 4.01 -3.25 -27.80
CA GLU A 66 4.45 -2.05 -28.51
C GLU A 66 3.47 -0.87 -28.35
N VAL A 67 2.17 -1.16 -28.24
CA VAL A 67 1.10 -0.18 -27.98
C VAL A 67 1.29 0.46 -26.60
N CYS A 68 1.61 -0.33 -25.57
CA CYS A 68 1.91 0.22 -24.24
C CYS A 68 3.18 1.07 -24.25
N ARG A 69 4.21 0.68 -25.01
CA ARG A 69 5.43 1.48 -25.20
C ARG A 69 5.15 2.83 -25.86
N ARG A 70 4.13 2.92 -26.71
CA ARG A 70 3.62 4.16 -27.31
C ARG A 70 2.73 4.96 -26.36
N LEU A 71 1.87 4.32 -25.56
CA LEU A 71 1.03 4.97 -24.54
C LEU A 71 1.88 5.57 -23.40
N VAL A 72 3.02 4.96 -23.08
CA VAL A 72 4.10 5.51 -22.21
C VAL A 72 4.85 6.68 -22.90
N LYS A 73 4.31 7.28 -23.96
CA LYS A 73 4.72 8.60 -24.46
C LYS A 73 3.65 9.67 -24.21
N VAL A 74 2.45 9.30 -23.78
CA VAL A 74 1.36 10.24 -23.44
C VAL A 74 1.50 10.68 -21.98
N GLU A 75 1.63 11.99 -21.75
CA GLU A 75 2.06 12.64 -20.50
C GLU A 75 1.33 12.18 -19.21
N GLY A 76 0.05 11.81 -19.26
CA GLY A 76 -0.75 11.47 -18.06
C GLY A 76 -0.64 10.01 -17.58
N ILE A 77 -0.60 9.03 -18.50
CA ILE A 77 -0.46 7.59 -18.17
C ILE A 77 1.00 7.26 -17.81
N ASN A 78 1.90 8.13 -18.25
CA ASN A 78 3.34 7.94 -18.14
C ASN A 78 3.88 7.88 -16.73
N TYR A 79 3.35 8.66 -15.79
CA TYR A 79 3.99 8.86 -14.48
C TYR A 79 4.03 7.59 -13.64
N VAL A 80 2.92 6.85 -13.59
CA VAL A 80 2.79 5.64 -12.75
C VAL A 80 3.61 4.48 -13.34
N ILE A 81 3.54 4.29 -14.66
CA ILE A 81 4.22 3.18 -15.35
C ILE A 81 5.74 3.44 -15.49
N ARG A 82 6.19 4.67 -15.84
CA ARG A 82 7.62 4.98 -15.97
C ARG A 82 8.38 4.88 -14.66
N LYS A 83 7.81 5.37 -13.55
CA LYS A 83 8.51 5.31 -12.25
C LYS A 83 8.78 3.87 -11.82
N LYS A 84 7.83 2.96 -12.05
CA LYS A 84 7.99 1.53 -11.71
C LYS A 84 8.93 0.79 -12.68
N ILE A 85 8.87 1.05 -14.00
CA ILE A 85 9.78 0.39 -14.97
C ILE A 85 11.24 0.87 -14.80
N LYS A 86 11.49 2.17 -14.59
CA LYS A 86 12.86 2.68 -14.42
C LYS A 86 13.48 2.36 -13.04
N GLY A 87 12.66 2.02 -12.04
CA GLY A 87 13.13 1.68 -10.69
C GLY A 87 13.70 0.27 -10.53
N GLN A 88 13.41 -0.66 -11.45
CA GLN A 88 13.85 -2.07 -11.37
C GLN A 88 15.17 -2.38 -12.11
N SER A 89 15.78 -1.41 -12.83
CA SER A 89 17.08 -1.60 -13.53
C SER A 89 18.27 -0.99 -12.78
N ARG A 90 18.14 -0.72 -11.48
CA ARG A 90 19.25 -0.31 -10.60
C ARG A 90 19.25 -1.14 -9.32
N THR A 91 19.48 -2.43 -9.47
CA THR A 91 20.11 -3.33 -8.48
C THR A 91 20.72 -4.46 -9.31
#